data_AF-A0A3D5X661-F1
#
_entry.id   AF-A0A3D5X661-F1
#
_cell.length_a   1.000
_cell.length_b   1.000
_cell.length_c   1.000
_cell.angle_alpha   90.00
_cell.angle_beta   90.00
_cell.angle_gamma   90.00
#
_symmetry.space_group_name_H-M   'P 1'
#
loop_
_entity.id
_entity.type
_entity.pdbx_description
1 polymer ?
#
loop_
_entity_poly.entity_id
_entity_poly.type
_entity_poly.pdbx_seq_one_letter_code
_entity_poly.pdbx_strand_id
1 'polypeptide(L)'
;TPDLLPADLIGTMVYSQKKEEFHVKKGPVFTNFVLADEINRAPAKVQSALLEAMQERQVTIGDETFKLPSPFLVMATQNPIEQEGTYPLPEAQVDR
;
A
#
# COMPACT_ATOMS: atom_id res chain seq x y z
N THR A 1 -9.46 1.28 5.21
CA THR A 1 -10.19 1.06 6.48
C THR A 1 -9.18 0.87 7.60
N PRO A 2 -9.57 1.06 8.87
CA PRO A 2 -8.64 0.99 10.01
C PRO A 2 -7.98 -0.39 10.19
N ASP A 3 -8.57 -1.46 9.66
CA ASP A 3 -8.05 -2.83 9.76
C ASP A 3 -6.99 -3.18 8.70
N LEU A 4 -6.74 -2.27 7.74
CA LEU A 4 -5.75 -2.53 6.70
C LEU A 4 -4.35 -2.68 7.31
N LEU A 5 -3.62 -3.68 6.84
CA LEU A 5 -2.21 -3.87 7.10
C LEU A 5 -1.38 -3.47 5.87
N PRO A 6 -0.09 -3.12 6.04
CA PRO A 6 0.78 -2.86 4.90
C PRO A 6 0.78 -4.00 3.89
N ALA A 7 0.78 -5.26 4.37
CA ALA A 7 0.76 -6.46 3.54
C ALA A 7 -0.50 -6.58 2.65
N ASP A 8 -1.63 -6.00 3.05
CA ASP A 8 -2.84 -5.98 2.21
C ASP A 8 -2.68 -5.06 1.00
N LEU A 9 -1.77 -4.08 1.08
CA LEU A 9 -1.44 -3.14 0.03
C LEU A 9 -0.27 -3.63 -0.84
N ILE A 10 0.83 -4.03 -0.19
CA ILE A 10 2.06 -4.44 -0.89
C ILE A 10 1.98 -5.87 -1.40
N GLY A 11 1.29 -6.76 -0.69
CA GLY A 11 1.30 -8.19 -0.94
C GLY A 11 1.97 -8.97 0.18
N THR A 12 1.90 -10.30 0.09
CA THR A 12 2.35 -11.20 1.16
C THR A 12 2.83 -12.53 0.61
N MET A 13 3.54 -13.30 1.44
CA MET A 13 3.86 -14.69 1.16
C MET A 13 2.68 -15.56 1.55
N VAL A 14 2.20 -16.39 0.63
CA VAL A 14 1.11 -17.34 0.86
C VAL A 14 1.64 -18.75 0.72
N TYR A 15 1.29 -19.62 1.67
CA TYR A 15 1.63 -21.04 1.59
C TYR A 15 0.65 -21.77 0.66
N SER A 16 1.18 -22.43 -0.36
CA SER A 16 0.39 -23.29 -1.26
C SER A 16 0.44 -24.73 -0.76
N GLN A 17 -0.66 -25.21 -0.17
CA GLN A 17 -0.75 -26.61 0.29
C GLN A 17 -0.57 -27.62 -0.86
N LYS A 18 -1.03 -27.28 -2.07
CA LYS A 18 -0.93 -28.17 -3.24
C LYS A 18 0.52 -28.41 -3.69
N LYS A 19 1.38 -27.42 -3.49
CA LYS A 19 2.78 -27.44 -3.92
C LYS A 19 3.77 -27.55 -2.77
N GLU A 20 3.28 -27.47 -1.54
CA GLU A 20 4.08 -27.43 -0.31
C GLU A 20 5.15 -26.33 -0.32
N GLU A 21 4.84 -25.19 -0.96
CA GLU A 21 5.77 -24.06 -1.14
C GLU A 21 5.13 -22.72 -0.76
N PHE A 22 5.95 -21.78 -0.29
CA PHE A 22 5.55 -20.38 -0.17
C PHE A 22 5.68 -19.68 -1.52
N HIS A 23 4.67 -18.91 -1.91
CA HIS A 23 4.71 -18.08 -3.11
C HIS A 23 4.23 -16.66 -2.81
N VAL A 24 4.78 -15.70 -3.54
CA VAL A 24 4.39 -14.29 -3.43
C VAL A 24 2.99 -14.10 -4.02
N LYS A 25 2.11 -13.49 -3.25
CA LYS A 25 0.85 -12.91 -3.73
C LYS A 25 1.00 -11.40 -3.75
N LYS A 26 1.13 -10.84 -4.96
CA LYS A 26 1.23 -9.39 -5.20
C LYS A 26 -0.02 -8.66 -4.73
N GLY A 27 0.16 -7.55 -4.04
CA GLY A 27 -0.92 -6.68 -3.58
C GLY A 27 -1.46 -5.74 -4.68
N PRO A 28 -2.47 -4.93 -4.34
CA PRO A 28 -3.12 -4.00 -5.28
C PRO A 28 -2.21 -2.91 -5.84
N VAL A 29 -1.05 -2.62 -5.25
CA VAL A 29 -0.10 -1.62 -5.81
C VAL A 29 0.55 -2.07 -7.12
N PHE A 30 0.47 -3.35 -7.49
CA PHE A 30 1.03 -3.87 -8.74
C PHE A 30 0.11 -3.61 -9.95
N THR A 31 -0.30 -2.36 -10.13
CA THR A 31 -1.13 -1.87 -11.25
C THR A 31 -0.67 -0.48 -11.66
N ASN A 32 -1.00 -0.04 -12.87
CA ASN A 32 -0.62 1.29 -13.36
C ASN A 32 -1.33 2.43 -12.64
N PHE A 33 -2.56 2.21 -12.16
CA PHE A 33 -3.41 3.21 -11.52
C PHE A 33 -3.99 2.69 -10.21
N VAL A 34 -3.68 3.36 -9.11
CA VAL A 34 -4.21 3.06 -7.77
C VAL A 34 -5.10 4.20 -7.31
N LEU A 35 -6.34 3.90 -6.95
CA LEU A 35 -7.22 4.83 -6.24
C LEU A 35 -7.20 4.48 -4.75
N ALA A 36 -6.57 5.34 -3.94
CA ALA A 36 -6.52 5.24 -2.49
C ALA A 36 -7.60 6.12 -1.86
N ASP A 37 -8.82 5.59 -1.80
CA ASP A 37 -9.96 6.32 -1.25
C ASP A 37 -9.86 6.43 0.28
N GLU A 38 -10.12 7.62 0.81
CA GLU A 38 -10.04 7.98 2.22
C GLU A 38 -8.74 7.47 2.88
N ILE A 39 -7.59 7.82 2.28
CA ILE A 39 -6.28 7.34 2.73
C ILE A 39 -6.01 7.63 4.22
N ASN A 40 -6.56 8.75 4.72
CA ASN A 40 -6.48 9.14 6.11
C ASN A 40 -7.27 8.24 7.06
N ARG A 41 -8.11 7.31 6.59
CA ARG A 41 -8.74 6.26 7.43
C ARG A 41 -7.89 5.00 7.56
N ALA A 42 -6.81 4.88 6.78
CA ALA A 42 -5.86 3.79 6.94
C ALA A 42 -4.87 4.13 8.06
N PRO A 43 -4.38 3.13 8.83
CA PRO A 43 -3.33 3.36 9.82
C PRO A 43 -2.08 4.00 9.20
N ALA A 44 -1.36 4.83 9.96
CA ALA A 44 -0.15 5.51 9.49
C ALA A 44 0.88 4.56 8.84
N LYS A 45 1.00 3.32 9.33
CA LYS A 45 1.90 2.30 8.74
C LYS A 45 1.51 1.90 7.31
N VAL A 46 0.21 1.85 7.00
CA VAL A 46 -0.30 1.54 5.66
C VAL A 46 -0.07 2.73 4.73
N GLN A 47 -0.33 3.94 5.23
CA GLN A 47 -0.05 5.18 4.48
C GLN A 47 1.44 5.25 4.11
N SER A 48 2.34 5.01 5.07
CA SER A 48 3.79 4.96 4.82
C SER A 48 4.17 3.92 3.77
N ALA A 49 3.56 2.73 3.79
CA ALA A 49 3.84 1.70 2.79
C ALA A 49 3.44 2.13 1.37
N LEU A 50 2.31 2.85 1.21
CA LEU A 50 1.91 3.41 -0.07
C LEU A 50 2.88 4.50 -0.54
N LEU A 51 3.27 5.41 0.35
CA LEU A 51 4.20 6.50 0.05
C LEU A 51 5.60 5.99 -0.30
N GLU A 52 6.05 4.91 0.35
CA GLU A 52 7.29 4.22 0.01
C GLU A 52 7.20 3.60 -1.39
N ALA A 53 6.11 2.89 -1.70
CA ALA A 53 5.87 2.34 -3.03
C ALA A 53 5.83 3.45 -4.11
N MET A 54 5.22 4.60 -3.82
CA MET A 54 5.21 5.77 -4.69
C MET A 54 6.62 6.31 -4.92
N GLN A 55 7.41 6.48 -3.86
CA GLN A 55 8.74 7.08 -3.93
C GLN A 55 9.75 6.16 -4.62
N GLU A 56 9.82 4.90 -4.18
CA GLU A 56 10.85 3.96 -4.61
C GLU A 56 10.49 3.28 -5.94
N ARG A 57 9.22 3.33 -6.35
CA ARG A 57 8.69 2.63 -7.55
C ARG A 57 8.96 1.12 -7.54
N GLN A 58 9.14 0.56 -6.34
CA GLN A 58 9.37 -0.85 -6.08
C GLN A 58 8.89 -1.20 -4.68
N VAL A 59 8.72 -2.49 -4.43
CA VAL A 59 8.24 -3.04 -3.16
C VAL A 59 8.96 -4.35 -2.89
N THR A 60 9.33 -4.61 -1.64
CA THR A 60 9.93 -5.88 -1.21
C THR A 60 8.90 -6.73 -0.47
N ILE A 61 8.78 -8.01 -0.85
CA ILE A 61 7.90 -9.00 -0.19
C ILE A 61 8.75 -10.21 0.17
N GLY A 62 8.89 -10.48 1.47
CA GLY A 62 9.88 -11.44 1.94
C GLY A 62 11.28 -10.98 1.56
N ASP A 63 12.03 -11.82 0.84
CA ASP A 63 13.40 -11.55 0.42
C ASP A 63 13.51 -11.06 -1.05
N GLU A 64 12.38 -10.89 -1.74
CA GLU A 64 12.35 -10.50 -3.15
C GLU A 64 11.81 -9.08 -3.36
N THR A 65 12.53 -8.28 -4.14
CA THR A 65 12.11 -6.93 -4.54
C THR A 65 11.48 -6.93 -5.93
N PHE A 66 10.32 -6.31 -6.06
CA PHE A 66 9.54 -6.23 -7.28
C PHE A 66 9.37 -4.77 -7.71
N LYS A 67 9.67 -4.47 -8.97
CA LYS A 67 9.38 -3.16 -9.55
C LYS A 67 7.88 -2.98 -9.79
N LEU A 68 7.40 -1.77 -9.55
CA LEU A 68 6.04 -1.36 -9.92
C LEU A 68 5.96 -1.08 -11.43
N PRO A 69 4.79 -1.26 -12.05
CA PRO A 69 4.63 -1.02 -13.49
C PRO A 69 4.87 0.46 -13.84
N SER A 70 5.31 0.74 -15.07
CA SER A 70 5.45 2.11 -15.58
C SER A 70 4.42 2.36 -16.68
N PRO A 71 3.63 3.45 -16.60
CA PRO A 71 3.57 4.44 -15.51
C PRO A 71 2.94 3.88 -14.22
N PHE A 72 3.30 4.43 -13.07
CA PHE A 72 2.67 4.17 -11.77
C PHE A 72 2.07 5.46 -11.21
N LEU A 73 0.75 5.54 -11.16
CA LEU A 73 0.02 6.70 -10.66
C LEU A 73 -0.85 6.31 -9.47
N VAL A 74 -0.80 7.11 -8.41
CA VAL A 74 -1.68 7.00 -7.25
C VAL A 74 -2.55 8.25 -7.20
N MET A 75 -3.85 8.05 -7.12
CA MET A 75 -4.83 9.09 -6.82
C MET A 75 -5.37 8.80 -5.42
N ALA A 76 -5.21 9.73 -4.48
CA ALA A 76 -5.69 9.56 -3.13
C ALA A 76 -6.75 10.62 -2.80
N THR A 77 -7.77 10.22 -2.06
CA THR A 77 -8.76 11.13 -1.48
C THR A 77 -8.59 11.14 0.04
N GLN A 78 -9.03 12.21 0.70
CA GLN A 78 -9.07 12.28 2.16
C GLN A 78 -10.51 12.56 2.59
N ASN A 79 -10.95 11.90 3.66
CA ASN A 79 -12.18 12.28 4.33
C ASN A 79 -11.92 13.58 5.11
N PRO A 80 -12.63 14.68 4.82
CA PRO A 80 -12.35 15.98 5.43
C PRO A 80 -12.83 16.10 6.88
N ILE A 81 -13.61 15.13 7.37
CA ILE A 81 -14.18 15.17 8.71
C ILE A 81 -13.23 14.45 9.67
N GLU A 82 -12.60 15.19 10.58
CA GLU A 82 -11.81 14.63 11.68
C GLU A 82 -12.73 13.94 12.69
N GLN A 83 -12.96 12.65 12.52
CA GLN A 83 -13.64 11.77 13.48
C GLN A 83 -12.66 10.78 14.10
N GLU A 84 -13.07 10.10 15.18
CA GLU A 84 -12.35 8.94 15.71
C GLU A 84 -12.03 7.95 14.57
N GLY A 85 -10.75 7.56 14.47
CA GLY A 85 -10.29 6.62 13.44
C GLY A 85 -9.76 7.27 12.15
N THR A 86 -9.51 8.57 12.14
CA THR A 86 -8.72 9.24 11.09
C THR A 86 -7.29 9.54 11.56
N TYR A 87 -6.33 9.35 10.67
CA TYR A 87 -4.90 9.61 10.82
C TYR A 87 -4.51 10.59 9.71
N PRO A 88 -4.41 11.90 10.01
CA PRO A 88 -4.08 12.88 8.99
C PRO A 88 -2.68 12.61 8.43
N LEU A 89 -2.54 12.78 7.11
CA LEU A 89 -1.24 12.76 6.46
C LEU A 89 -0.45 13.98 6.94
N PRO A 90 0.78 13.82 7.48
CA PRO A 90 1.67 14.95 7.74
C PRO A 90 1.88 15.76 6.46
N GLU A 91 1.98 17.09 6.54
CA GLU A 91 2.17 17.97 5.37
C GLU A 91 3.35 17.53 4.49
N ALA A 92 4.44 17.07 5.11
CA ALA A 92 5.63 16.56 4.41
C ALA A 92 5.36 15.31 3.54
N GLN A 93 4.25 14.60 3.77
CA GLN A 93 3.84 13.43 3.00
C GLN A 93 2.86 13.77 1.88
N VAL A 94 2.19 14.93 1.94
CA VAL A 94 1.28 15.42 0.90
C VAL A 94 2.05 15.90 -0.34
N ASP A 95 3.30 16.30 -0.17
CA ASP A 95 4.19 16.78 -1.25
C ASP A 95 4.76 15.64 -2.15
N ARG A 96 4.37 14.38 -1.91
CA ARG A 96 4.83 13.19 -2.66
C ARG A 96 3.80 12.69 -3.67
#